data_AF-A0A9X0A959-F1
#
_entry.id   AF-A0A9X0A959-F1
#
_cell.length_a   1.000
_cell.length_b   1.000
_cell.length_c   1.000
_cell.angle_alpha   90.00
_cell.angle_beta   90.00
_cell.angle_gamma   90.00
#
_symmetry.space_group_name_H-M   'P 1'
#
loop_
_entity.id
_entity.type
_entity.pdbx_description
1 polymer ?
#
loop_
_entity_poly.entity_id
_entity_poly.type
_entity_poly.pdbx_seq_one_letter_code
_entity_poly.pdbx_strand_id
1 'polypeptide(L)'
;MASVSPEASAKLEEIIGPMMETQPAALGYPDEASQSSYYIGKEHIKKEDIEAITKMMEARRISPENTRLQKLTTSNRSADENSDVFEILQASAEKDAEPLFLSEITIGDGRRARVYLRRGDHCEEMSKICAELTQASKVAANDEQRTVLSQLVDSFRTGDYDAFRSAHKTWITDKAPRVEHCMGFLFGYRDPHGVRAEWQAVAGICHSGETNKMGQLVGRSTEFIRTLPWAVPNDNDGKGPFEPSELNVPDFAVIHVLASVSSTVWEATNITIDDDGKRHGVKNMVYGNRMNLNSSPGRPCYYVQPSEVETYVAYTHRVRFVATAIHELIGHGTGKLVAETVPGKFNFDHENPPISPVTGEPIQTWYKPGETWNSVFGKLAATVEECRAFLVADYLADNKDILALFGYDQDSTPTADDCKYTYSDVRMARIRCLTWASHLLHIPPDGS
;
A
#
# COMPACT_ATOMS: atom_id res chain seq x y z
N MET A 1 -9.49 33.98 12.42
CA MET A 1 -8.69 33.73 11.19
C MET A 1 -9.42 34.16 9.92
N ALA A 2 -10.73 33.93 9.75
CA ALA A 2 -11.42 34.33 8.51
C ALA A 2 -11.62 35.84 8.29
N SER A 3 -11.53 36.67 9.34
CA SER A 3 -11.66 38.13 9.25
C SER A 3 -10.44 38.85 8.63
N VAL A 4 -9.45 38.10 8.13
CA VAL A 4 -8.21 38.66 7.55
C VAL A 4 -8.42 39.28 6.17
N SER A 5 -9.45 38.84 5.43
CA SER A 5 -9.87 39.46 4.17
C SER A 5 -11.34 39.14 3.84
N PRO A 6 -11.98 39.91 2.93
CA PRO A 6 -13.29 39.58 2.39
C PRO A 6 -13.34 38.19 1.75
N GLU A 7 -12.29 37.78 1.03
CA GLU A 7 -12.19 36.48 0.38
C GLU A 7 -12.11 35.34 1.40
N ALA A 8 -11.36 35.53 2.48
CA ALA A 8 -11.28 34.55 3.57
C ALA A 8 -12.63 34.39 4.29
N SER A 9 -13.38 35.48 4.45
CA SER A 9 -14.75 35.45 5.00
C SER A 9 -15.71 34.71 4.08
N ALA A 10 -15.71 35.05 2.79
CA ALA A 10 -16.56 34.40 1.79
C ALA A 10 -16.27 32.89 1.68
N LYS A 11 -14.99 32.50 1.75
CA LYS A 11 -14.61 31.08 1.73
C LYS A 11 -15.04 30.35 3.00
N LEU A 12 -15.00 31.01 4.16
CA LEU A 12 -15.55 30.43 5.38
C LEU A 12 -17.06 30.21 5.26
N GLU A 13 -17.82 31.18 4.75
CA GLU A 13 -19.27 31.06 4.55
C GLU A 13 -19.62 29.87 3.63
N GLU A 14 -18.79 29.57 2.63
CA GLU A 14 -18.95 28.41 1.75
C GLU A 14 -18.78 27.06 2.48
N ILE A 15 -17.89 26.98 3.46
CA ILE A 15 -17.49 25.70 4.09
C ILE A 15 -17.96 25.53 5.53
N ILE A 16 -18.47 26.57 6.19
CA ILE A 16 -18.84 26.54 7.62
C ILE A 16 -19.94 25.52 7.91
N GLY A 17 -20.91 25.35 7.00
CA GLY A 17 -21.97 24.35 7.13
C GLY A 17 -21.40 22.93 7.19
N PRO A 18 -20.75 22.45 6.11
CA PRO A 18 -20.12 21.12 6.09
C PRO A 18 -19.08 20.92 7.19
N MET A 19 -18.33 21.96 7.59
CA MET A 19 -17.33 21.86 8.66
C MET A 19 -17.94 21.63 10.05
N MET A 20 -19.18 22.07 10.27
CA MET A 20 -19.89 21.95 11.55
C MET A 20 -20.90 20.79 11.56
N GLU A 21 -21.09 20.13 10.42
CA GLU A 21 -21.99 18.99 10.28
C GLU A 21 -21.46 17.78 11.04
N THR A 22 -22.36 17.07 11.74
CA THR A 22 -22.00 15.85 12.50
C THR A 22 -22.09 14.59 11.66
N GLN A 23 -22.70 14.67 10.47
CA GLN A 23 -22.78 13.60 9.49
C GLN A 23 -22.40 14.16 8.13
N PRO A 24 -21.78 13.34 7.26
CA PRO A 24 -21.35 11.95 7.51
C PRO A 24 -20.10 11.86 8.41
N ALA A 25 -20.16 10.99 9.43
CA ALA A 25 -19.14 10.88 10.50
C ALA A 25 -17.96 9.95 10.17
N ALA A 26 -18.03 9.20 9.06
CA ALA A 26 -17.01 8.23 8.68
C ALA A 26 -16.66 8.29 7.18
N LEU A 27 -15.53 7.70 6.82
CA LEU A 27 -15.19 7.41 5.42
C LEU A 27 -15.73 6.03 5.05
N GLY A 28 -16.47 5.95 3.94
CA GLY A 28 -17.22 4.74 3.57
C GLY A 28 -17.90 4.88 2.20
N TYR A 29 -18.69 3.87 1.83
CA TYR A 29 -19.57 4.00 0.67
C TYR A 29 -20.54 5.16 0.93
N PRO A 30 -20.72 6.12 0.00
CA PRO A 30 -21.57 7.28 0.28
C PRO A 30 -22.96 6.86 0.75
N ASP A 31 -23.36 7.28 1.95
CA ASP A 31 -24.68 7.07 2.56
C ASP A 31 -24.94 8.17 3.62
N GLU A 32 -25.92 7.98 4.50
CA GLU A 32 -26.24 8.97 5.54
C GLU A 32 -25.14 9.08 6.62
N ALA A 33 -24.36 8.02 6.84
CA ALA A 33 -23.38 7.93 7.93
C ALA A 33 -21.93 8.10 7.45
N SER A 34 -21.68 7.94 6.15
CA SER A 34 -20.35 7.90 5.58
C SER A 34 -20.24 8.56 4.21
N GLN A 35 -19.03 9.01 3.88
CA GLN A 35 -18.72 9.72 2.64
C GLN A 35 -17.44 9.20 1.98
N SER A 36 -17.33 9.45 0.68
CA SER A 36 -16.10 9.21 -0.06
C SER A 36 -15.97 10.19 -1.23
N SER A 37 -14.83 10.88 -1.32
CA SER A 37 -14.52 11.75 -2.45
C SER A 37 -14.05 10.99 -3.70
N TYR A 38 -14.04 9.65 -3.69
CA TYR A 38 -13.89 8.82 -4.89
C TYR A 38 -15.21 8.65 -5.66
N TYR A 39 -16.35 8.81 -4.97
CA TYR A 39 -17.70 8.68 -5.50
C TYR A 39 -18.42 10.01 -5.31
N ILE A 40 -18.35 10.88 -6.32
CA ILE A 40 -18.74 12.28 -6.20
C ILE A 40 -20.02 12.58 -6.98
N GLY A 41 -20.57 13.77 -6.75
CA GLY A 41 -21.75 14.27 -7.44
C GLY A 41 -22.92 14.46 -6.49
N LYS A 42 -24.01 15.01 -7.04
CA LYS A 42 -25.26 15.24 -6.29
C LYS A 42 -26.15 13.99 -6.25
N GLU A 43 -26.06 13.16 -7.28
CA GLU A 43 -26.81 11.91 -7.36
C GLU A 43 -26.13 10.84 -6.51
N HIS A 44 -26.93 10.15 -5.71
CA HIS A 44 -26.43 9.07 -4.86
C HIS A 44 -25.96 7.87 -5.72
N ILE A 45 -24.72 7.43 -5.47
CA ILE A 45 -24.09 6.29 -6.13
C ILE A 45 -24.17 5.09 -5.20
N LYS A 46 -24.78 4.01 -5.67
CA LYS A 46 -24.90 2.78 -4.89
C LYS A 46 -23.69 1.87 -5.07
N LYS A 47 -23.48 0.97 -4.12
CA LYS A 47 -22.42 -0.04 -4.18
C LYS A 47 -22.54 -0.93 -5.42
N GLU A 48 -23.76 -1.27 -5.83
CA GLU A 48 -24.02 -2.08 -7.03
C GLU A 48 -23.66 -1.33 -8.32
N ASP A 49 -23.81 0.00 -8.34
CA ASP A 49 -23.39 0.83 -9.46
C ASP A 49 -21.86 0.77 -9.60
N ILE A 50 -21.15 0.90 -8.47
CA ILE A 50 -19.68 0.85 -8.40
C ILE A 50 -19.17 -0.52 -8.87
N GLU A 51 -19.74 -1.61 -8.35
CA GLU A 51 -19.37 -2.99 -8.72
C GLU A 51 -19.55 -3.25 -10.22
N ALA A 52 -20.69 -2.86 -10.79
CA ALA A 52 -20.99 -3.05 -12.21
C ALA A 52 -20.02 -2.27 -13.11
N ILE A 53 -19.70 -1.04 -12.73
CA ILE A 53 -18.77 -0.18 -13.48
C ILE A 53 -17.34 -0.69 -13.36
N THR A 54 -16.89 -1.08 -12.16
CA THR A 54 -15.55 -1.69 -11.97
C THR A 54 -15.39 -2.94 -12.84
N LYS A 55 -16.40 -3.82 -12.88
CA LYS A 55 -16.38 -5.01 -13.74
C LYS A 55 -16.33 -4.66 -15.24
N MET A 56 -17.02 -3.61 -15.64
CA MET A 56 -16.95 -3.10 -17.03
C MET A 56 -15.57 -2.54 -17.36
N MET A 57 -14.96 -1.79 -16.43
CA MET A 57 -13.60 -1.27 -16.58
C MET A 57 -12.59 -2.40 -16.77
N GLU A 58 -12.67 -3.45 -15.93
CA GLU A 58 -11.84 -4.65 -16.04
C GLU A 58 -11.99 -5.32 -17.42
N ALA A 59 -13.22 -5.55 -17.88
CA ALA A 59 -13.49 -6.13 -19.19
C ALA A 59 -12.93 -5.30 -20.36
N ARG A 60 -12.71 -3.99 -20.14
CA ARG A 60 -12.13 -3.07 -21.11
C ARG A 60 -10.66 -2.75 -20.87
N ARG A 61 -10.02 -3.39 -19.87
CA ARG A 61 -8.64 -3.14 -19.45
C ARG A 61 -8.40 -1.68 -19.08
N ILE A 62 -9.37 -1.06 -18.42
CA ILE A 62 -9.25 0.29 -17.87
C ILE A 62 -8.92 0.16 -16.38
N SER A 63 -7.75 0.63 -16.00
CA SER A 63 -7.27 0.63 -14.62
C SER A 63 -8.05 1.64 -13.76
N PRO A 64 -8.67 1.23 -12.63
CA PRO A 64 -9.42 2.14 -11.76
C PRO A 64 -8.57 3.04 -10.85
N GLU A 65 -7.29 2.76 -10.67
CA GLU A 65 -6.43 3.31 -9.64
C GLU A 65 -6.33 4.84 -9.68
N ASN A 66 -6.27 5.45 -10.87
CA ASN A 66 -6.19 6.90 -11.06
C ASN A 66 -7.56 7.53 -11.43
N THR A 67 -8.66 6.95 -10.95
CA THR A 67 -10.01 7.38 -11.32
C THR A 67 -10.89 7.74 -10.13
N ARG A 68 -11.86 8.62 -10.38
CA ARG A 68 -13.06 8.83 -9.56
C ARG A 68 -14.31 8.49 -10.37
N LEU A 69 -15.45 8.36 -9.71
CA LEU A 69 -16.72 8.04 -10.33
C LEU A 69 -17.78 9.06 -9.92
N GLN A 70 -18.57 9.52 -10.88
CA GLN A 70 -19.75 10.33 -10.62
C GLN A 70 -20.99 9.81 -11.36
N LYS A 71 -22.15 9.95 -10.74
CA LYS A 71 -23.46 9.77 -11.38
C LYS A 71 -24.01 11.14 -11.77
N LEU A 72 -24.40 11.28 -13.02
CA LEU A 72 -24.94 12.52 -13.58
C LEU A 72 -26.46 12.53 -13.50
N THR A 73 -27.04 13.70 -13.21
CA THR A 73 -28.49 13.92 -13.33
C THR A 73 -28.92 13.76 -14.79
N THR A 74 -30.02 13.04 -15.03
CA THR A 74 -30.56 12.65 -16.34
C THR A 74 -30.85 13.82 -17.30
N SER A 75 -30.93 15.06 -16.81
CA SER A 75 -31.10 16.27 -17.63
C SER A 75 -29.82 16.75 -18.34
N ASN A 76 -28.63 16.27 -17.96
CA ASN A 76 -27.35 16.82 -18.44
C ASN A 76 -26.84 16.21 -19.76
N ARG A 77 -27.45 15.13 -20.24
CA ARG A 77 -27.19 14.56 -21.56
C ARG A 77 -28.51 14.00 -22.07
N SER A 78 -28.84 14.23 -23.34
CA SER A 78 -30.03 13.72 -24.03
C SER A 78 -30.06 12.17 -24.08
N ALA A 79 -30.18 11.54 -22.92
CA ALA A 79 -30.42 10.13 -22.75
C ALA A 79 -31.93 9.89 -22.88
N ASP A 80 -32.32 8.75 -23.45
CA ASP A 80 -33.66 8.21 -23.24
C ASP A 80 -33.97 8.31 -21.73
N GLU A 81 -35.17 8.75 -21.35
CA GLU A 81 -35.60 9.06 -19.98
C GLU A 81 -35.43 7.91 -18.96
N ASN A 82 -34.91 6.75 -19.38
CA ASN A 82 -34.89 5.49 -18.65
C ASN A 82 -33.47 4.89 -18.45
N SER A 83 -32.39 5.68 -18.61
CA SER A 83 -31.01 5.20 -18.38
C SER A 83 -30.22 6.13 -17.47
N ASP A 84 -29.55 5.55 -16.46
CA ASP A 84 -28.59 6.27 -15.63
C ASP A 84 -27.34 6.64 -16.45
N VAL A 85 -26.69 7.73 -16.09
CA VAL A 85 -25.46 8.18 -16.76
C VAL A 85 -24.35 8.30 -15.72
N PHE A 86 -23.22 7.65 -16.00
CA PHE A 86 -22.03 7.68 -15.16
C PHE A 86 -20.84 8.23 -15.93
N GLU A 87 -19.99 8.96 -15.23
CA GLU A 87 -18.73 9.46 -15.76
C GLU A 87 -17.58 9.00 -14.85
N ILE A 88 -16.64 8.26 -15.44
CA ILE A 88 -15.36 7.92 -14.84
C ILE A 88 -14.43 9.11 -15.11
N LEU A 89 -13.96 9.73 -14.04
CA LEU A 89 -13.06 10.87 -14.08
C LEU A 89 -11.63 10.34 -13.95
N GLN A 90 -10.83 10.46 -15.01
CA GLN A 90 -9.45 10.02 -15.03
C GLN A 90 -8.51 11.20 -14.74
N ALA A 91 -7.60 11.00 -13.79
CA ALA A 91 -6.62 12.02 -13.42
C ALA A 91 -5.58 12.23 -14.53
N SER A 92 -5.48 13.46 -15.03
CA SER A 92 -4.55 13.82 -16.10
C SER A 92 -4.38 15.33 -16.24
N ALA A 93 -3.21 15.78 -16.71
CA ALA A 93 -3.00 17.19 -17.05
C ALA A 93 -3.82 17.61 -18.28
N GLU A 94 -3.91 16.73 -19.28
CA GLU A 94 -4.76 16.92 -20.45
C GLU A 94 -6.24 16.82 -20.09
N LYS A 95 -7.05 17.64 -20.75
CA LYS A 95 -8.51 17.67 -20.59
C LYS A 95 -9.16 17.23 -21.88
N ASP A 96 -10.13 16.33 -21.77
CA ASP A 96 -11.00 16.04 -22.90
C ASP A 96 -12.10 17.11 -22.99
N ALA A 97 -12.34 17.62 -24.20
CA ALA A 97 -13.45 18.53 -24.45
C ALA A 97 -14.81 17.83 -24.23
N GLU A 98 -14.92 16.59 -24.72
CA GLU A 98 -16.08 15.72 -24.54
C GLU A 98 -15.63 14.36 -24.01
N PRO A 99 -16.41 13.73 -23.12
CA PRO A 99 -16.03 12.44 -22.55
C PRO A 99 -16.29 11.31 -23.55
N LEU A 100 -15.43 10.32 -23.51
CA LEU A 100 -15.47 9.13 -24.34
C LEU A 100 -16.61 8.22 -23.88
N PHE A 101 -17.53 7.87 -24.78
CA PHE A 101 -18.50 6.82 -24.51
C PHE A 101 -17.79 5.48 -24.41
N LEU A 102 -17.89 4.82 -23.26
CA LEU A 102 -17.36 3.48 -23.09
C LEU A 102 -18.43 2.48 -23.50
N SER A 103 -19.44 2.28 -22.65
CA SER A 103 -20.39 1.19 -22.80
C SER A 103 -21.77 1.58 -22.28
N GLU A 104 -22.77 0.87 -22.78
CA GLU A 104 -24.01 0.68 -22.04
C GLU A 104 -23.93 -0.65 -21.28
N ILE A 105 -24.38 -0.65 -20.04
CA ILE A 105 -24.38 -1.83 -19.16
C ILE A 105 -25.73 -1.97 -18.45
N THR A 106 -25.99 -3.16 -17.93
CA THR A 106 -27.12 -3.43 -17.02
C THR A 106 -26.58 -3.59 -15.61
N ILE A 107 -27.13 -2.82 -14.67
CA ILE A 107 -26.82 -2.92 -13.24
C ILE A 107 -27.72 -4.00 -12.63
N GLY A 108 -27.33 -4.59 -11.49
CA GLY A 108 -27.95 -5.79 -10.92
C GLY A 108 -29.47 -5.74 -10.70
N ASP A 109 -30.08 -4.56 -10.62
CA ASP A 109 -31.53 -4.34 -10.52
C ASP A 109 -32.24 -4.19 -11.88
N GLY A 110 -31.54 -4.44 -12.99
CA GLY A 110 -32.07 -4.35 -14.34
C GLY A 110 -32.01 -2.95 -14.95
N ARG A 111 -31.56 -1.92 -14.21
CA ARG A 111 -31.40 -0.57 -14.76
C ARG A 111 -30.34 -0.53 -15.85
N ARG A 112 -30.62 0.22 -16.92
CA ARG A 112 -29.63 0.53 -17.97
C ARG A 112 -28.77 1.71 -17.52
N ALA A 113 -27.48 1.61 -17.76
CA ALA A 113 -26.52 2.65 -17.43
C ALA A 113 -25.57 2.91 -18.60
N ARG A 114 -25.40 4.19 -18.97
CA ARG A 114 -24.44 4.64 -19.97
C ARG A 114 -23.21 5.18 -19.25
N VAL A 115 -22.05 4.59 -19.53
CA VAL A 115 -20.79 4.94 -18.86
C VAL A 115 -19.86 5.66 -19.83
N TYR A 116 -19.34 6.79 -19.38
CA TYR A 116 -18.37 7.61 -20.11
C TYR A 116 -17.07 7.70 -19.32
N LEU A 117 -15.97 7.99 -20.00
CA LEU A 117 -14.68 8.34 -19.40
C LEU A 117 -14.30 9.75 -19.80
N ARG A 118 -13.85 10.56 -18.85
CA ARG A 118 -13.36 11.91 -19.08
C ARG A 118 -11.99 12.09 -18.45
N ARG A 119 -11.02 12.53 -19.24
CA ARG A 119 -9.73 13.00 -18.75
C ARG A 119 -9.77 14.45 -18.28
N GLY A 120 -8.90 14.79 -17.35
CA GLY A 120 -8.71 16.15 -16.84
C GLY A 120 -9.05 16.30 -15.36
N ASP A 121 -9.28 15.20 -14.65
CA ASP A 121 -9.43 15.27 -13.20
C ASP A 121 -8.10 15.70 -12.57
N HIS A 122 -8.14 16.64 -11.63
CA HIS A 122 -6.93 17.25 -11.02
C HIS A 122 -5.92 17.82 -12.04
N CYS A 123 -6.39 18.27 -13.21
CA CYS A 123 -5.57 18.80 -14.29
C CYS A 123 -4.56 19.89 -13.91
N GLU A 124 -4.91 20.79 -12.98
CA GLU A 124 -4.03 21.89 -12.57
C GLU A 124 -2.86 21.35 -11.75
N GLU A 125 -3.16 20.44 -10.81
CA GLU A 125 -2.16 19.75 -10.01
C GLU A 125 -1.28 18.85 -10.89
N MET A 126 -1.88 18.05 -11.77
CA MET A 126 -1.17 17.17 -12.69
C MET A 126 -0.25 17.95 -13.64
N SER A 127 -0.68 19.12 -14.13
CA SER A 127 0.15 20.00 -14.96
C SER A 127 1.38 20.51 -14.20
N LYS A 128 1.20 20.92 -12.94
CA LYS A 128 2.32 21.37 -12.08
C LYS A 128 3.28 20.24 -11.79
N ILE A 129 2.77 19.05 -11.47
CA ILE A 129 3.58 17.84 -11.26
C ILE A 129 4.41 17.53 -12.51
N CYS A 130 3.79 17.53 -13.69
CA CYS A 130 4.50 17.30 -14.96
C CYS A 130 5.61 18.34 -15.21
N ALA A 131 5.35 19.62 -14.90
CA ALA A 131 6.33 20.68 -15.06
C ALA A 131 7.55 20.48 -14.14
N GLU A 132 7.32 20.13 -12.88
CA GLU A 132 8.40 19.88 -11.91
C GLU A 132 9.20 18.61 -12.26
N LEU A 133 8.54 17.53 -12.67
CA LEU A 133 9.22 16.31 -13.14
C LEU A 133 10.08 16.56 -14.39
N THR A 134 9.61 17.45 -15.27
CA THR A 134 10.39 17.90 -16.43
C THR A 134 11.64 18.68 -16.01
N GLN A 135 11.57 19.50 -14.95
CA GLN A 135 12.77 20.15 -14.40
C GLN A 135 13.70 19.15 -13.71
N ALA A 136 13.15 18.22 -12.91
CA ALA A 136 13.90 17.18 -12.23
C ALA A 136 14.68 16.30 -13.22
N SER A 137 14.10 16.01 -14.39
CA SER A 137 14.76 15.24 -15.45
C SER A 137 16.09 15.86 -15.92
N LYS A 138 16.24 17.19 -15.83
CA LYS A 138 17.47 17.89 -16.23
C LYS A 138 18.63 17.66 -15.26
N VAL A 139 18.35 17.25 -14.03
CA VAL A 139 19.33 17.04 -12.96
C VAL A 139 19.42 15.57 -12.53
N ALA A 140 18.79 14.66 -13.28
CA ALA A 140 18.85 13.22 -13.05
C ALA A 140 20.29 12.69 -13.17
N ALA A 141 20.64 11.77 -12.27
CA ALA A 141 22.02 11.28 -12.11
C ALA A 141 22.43 10.28 -13.20
N ASN A 142 21.47 9.57 -13.81
CA ASN A 142 21.69 8.55 -14.83
C ASN A 142 20.55 8.57 -15.88
N ASP A 143 20.69 7.75 -16.93
CA ASP A 143 19.71 7.67 -18.02
C ASP A 143 18.42 6.97 -17.59
N GLU A 144 18.51 6.01 -16.66
CA GLU A 144 17.37 5.32 -16.08
C GLU A 144 16.44 6.30 -15.36
N GLN A 145 16.98 7.18 -14.51
CA GLN A 145 16.23 8.24 -13.83
C GLN A 145 15.60 9.22 -14.81
N ARG A 146 16.33 9.65 -15.85
CA ARG A 146 15.75 10.50 -16.91
C ARG A 146 14.55 9.81 -17.57
N THR A 147 14.70 8.52 -17.85
CA THR A 147 13.66 7.72 -18.51
C THR A 147 12.43 7.58 -17.62
N VAL A 148 12.62 7.24 -16.34
CA VAL A 148 11.52 7.13 -15.36
C VAL A 148 10.75 8.44 -15.25
N LEU A 149 11.45 9.56 -15.07
CA LEU A 149 10.82 10.86 -14.91
C LEU A 149 10.05 11.26 -16.17
N SER A 150 10.58 10.98 -17.37
CA SER A 150 9.86 11.20 -18.63
C SER A 150 8.61 10.33 -18.74
N GLN A 151 8.69 9.05 -18.36
CA GLN A 151 7.54 8.14 -18.40
C GLN A 151 6.45 8.54 -17.38
N LEU A 152 6.84 9.03 -16.21
CA LEU A 152 5.91 9.60 -15.23
C LEU A 152 5.23 10.86 -15.77
N VAL A 153 5.97 11.75 -16.45
CA VAL A 153 5.39 12.92 -17.13
C VAL A 153 4.36 12.48 -18.17
N ASP A 154 4.67 11.49 -19.01
CA ASP A 154 3.72 11.00 -20.01
C ASP A 154 2.47 10.40 -19.38
N SER A 155 2.63 9.60 -18.33
CA SER A 155 1.50 9.03 -17.59
C SER A 155 0.62 10.11 -16.96
N PHE A 156 1.18 11.05 -16.19
CA PHE A 156 0.39 12.08 -15.52
C PHE A 156 -0.16 13.14 -16.49
N ARG A 157 0.49 13.34 -17.65
CA ARG A 157 -0.04 14.19 -18.71
C ARG A 157 -1.28 13.57 -19.33
N THR A 158 -1.20 12.30 -19.69
CA THR A 158 -2.22 11.63 -20.51
C THR A 158 -3.29 10.89 -19.70
N GLY A 159 -3.02 10.58 -18.43
CA GLY A 159 -3.84 9.71 -17.59
C GLY A 159 -3.64 8.21 -17.85
N ASP A 160 -2.71 7.83 -18.74
CA ASP A 160 -2.46 6.43 -19.07
C ASP A 160 -1.77 5.69 -17.90
N TYR A 161 -2.47 4.71 -17.36
CA TYR A 161 -1.99 3.89 -16.25
C TYR A 161 -1.02 2.78 -16.70
N ASP A 162 -1.05 2.36 -17.97
CA ASP A 162 -0.06 1.41 -18.48
C ASP A 162 1.30 2.11 -18.68
N ALA A 163 1.28 3.40 -19.04
CA ALA A 163 2.47 4.25 -18.96
C ALA A 163 2.99 4.37 -17.51
N PHE A 164 2.09 4.48 -16.52
CA PHE A 164 2.47 4.49 -15.10
C PHE A 164 3.17 3.19 -14.67
N ARG A 165 2.59 2.04 -15.03
CA ARG A 165 3.19 0.71 -14.79
C ARG A 165 4.56 0.58 -15.46
N SER A 166 4.68 1.07 -16.69
CA SER A 166 5.94 1.08 -17.43
C SER A 166 7.01 1.94 -16.76
N ALA A 167 6.62 3.13 -16.26
CA ALA A 167 7.52 3.99 -15.48
C ALA A 167 8.06 3.27 -14.23
N HIS A 168 7.19 2.54 -13.52
CA HIS A 168 7.58 1.81 -12.32
C HIS A 168 8.46 0.60 -12.61
N LYS A 169 8.26 -0.08 -13.75
CA LYS A 169 9.17 -1.14 -14.22
C LYS A 169 10.56 -0.59 -14.49
N THR A 170 10.69 0.61 -15.05
CA THR A 170 12.00 1.26 -15.22
C THR A 170 12.56 1.72 -13.89
N TRP A 171 11.74 2.27 -13.01
CA TRP A 171 12.18 2.77 -11.70
C TRP A 171 12.77 1.67 -10.83
N ILE A 172 12.25 0.45 -10.92
CA ILE A 172 12.77 -0.68 -10.15
C ILE A 172 14.17 -1.10 -10.55
N THR A 173 14.63 -0.73 -11.74
CA THR A 173 15.99 -1.03 -12.23
C THR A 173 17.03 -0.01 -11.80
N ASP A 174 16.63 1.20 -11.38
CA ASP A 174 17.55 2.18 -10.80
C ASP A 174 17.93 1.75 -9.37
N LYS A 175 19.09 1.12 -9.22
CA LYS A 175 19.54 0.53 -7.95
C LYS A 175 20.41 1.49 -7.15
N ALA A 176 20.17 1.54 -5.85
CA ALA A 176 20.93 2.33 -4.88
C ALA A 176 21.17 3.80 -5.29
N PRO A 177 20.13 4.55 -5.73
CA PRO A 177 20.30 5.94 -6.07
C PRO A 177 20.63 6.79 -4.83
N ARG A 178 21.36 7.90 -5.01
CA ARG A 178 21.65 8.82 -3.91
C ARG A 178 20.40 9.56 -3.42
N VAL A 179 19.53 9.93 -4.37
CA VAL A 179 18.22 10.51 -4.13
C VAL A 179 17.20 9.51 -4.65
N GLU A 180 16.36 8.99 -3.76
CA GLU A 180 15.30 8.05 -4.10
C GLU A 180 13.94 8.75 -4.01
N HIS A 181 13.00 8.28 -4.82
CA HIS A 181 11.64 8.79 -4.85
C HIS A 181 10.63 7.66 -5.06
N CYS A 182 9.39 7.91 -4.68
CA CYS A 182 8.25 7.07 -5.05
C CYS A 182 7.02 7.96 -5.13
N MET A 183 6.26 7.89 -6.22
CA MET A 183 5.10 8.75 -6.40
C MET A 183 4.07 8.21 -7.36
N GLY A 184 2.81 8.60 -7.14
CA GLY A 184 1.68 8.32 -8.00
C GLY A 184 0.44 7.92 -7.23
N PHE A 185 -0.48 7.26 -7.94
CA PHE A 185 -1.68 6.65 -7.36
C PHE A 185 -1.33 5.21 -6.94
N LEU A 186 -0.86 5.07 -5.69
CA LEU A 186 -0.17 3.85 -5.23
C LEU A 186 -1.07 2.85 -4.48
N PHE A 187 -1.88 3.32 -3.53
CA PHE A 187 -2.61 2.44 -2.61
C PHE A 187 -4.09 2.80 -2.44
N GLY A 188 -4.96 1.79 -2.45
CA GLY A 188 -6.42 1.94 -2.37
C GLY A 188 -7.04 1.90 -0.97
N TYR A 189 -6.26 2.11 0.10
CA TYR A 189 -6.74 1.93 1.49
C TYR A 189 -7.95 2.81 1.89
N ARG A 190 -8.14 3.96 1.24
CA ARG A 190 -9.20 4.92 1.58
C ARG A 190 -10.39 4.88 0.63
N ASP A 191 -10.31 4.12 -0.47
CA ASP A 191 -11.48 3.83 -1.29
C ASP A 191 -12.28 2.74 -0.58
N PRO A 192 -13.56 2.96 -0.22
CA PRO A 192 -14.38 1.91 0.41
C PRO A 192 -14.59 0.67 -0.50
N HIS A 193 -14.34 0.78 -1.81
CA HIS A 193 -14.31 -0.36 -2.73
C HIS A 193 -12.92 -0.97 -2.89
N GLY A 194 -11.85 -0.25 -2.53
CA GLY A 194 -10.47 -0.73 -2.51
C GLY A 194 -9.77 -0.79 -3.86
N VAL A 195 -10.31 -0.19 -4.93
CA VAL A 195 -9.75 -0.28 -6.29
C VAL A 195 -9.20 1.05 -6.81
N ARG A 196 -9.60 2.17 -6.22
CA ARG A 196 -9.09 3.51 -6.54
C ARG A 196 -8.00 3.89 -5.55
N ALA A 197 -6.89 4.42 -6.04
CA ALA A 197 -5.72 4.69 -5.23
C ALA A 197 -5.60 6.17 -4.84
N GLU A 198 -5.05 6.42 -3.65
CA GLU A 198 -4.71 7.76 -3.19
C GLU A 198 -3.39 8.23 -3.82
N TRP A 199 -3.31 9.51 -4.17
CA TRP A 199 -2.05 10.14 -4.56
C TRP A 199 -1.07 10.15 -3.38
N GLN A 200 0.14 9.65 -3.60
CA GLN A 200 1.24 9.72 -2.65
C GLN A 200 2.52 10.11 -3.38
N ALA A 201 3.39 10.87 -2.73
CA ALA A 201 4.72 11.14 -3.21
C ALA A 201 5.71 11.28 -2.05
N VAL A 202 6.92 10.74 -2.22
CA VAL A 202 8.02 10.89 -1.29
C VAL A 202 9.31 11.09 -2.07
N ALA A 203 10.20 11.92 -1.53
CA ALA A 203 11.57 12.06 -2.00
C ALA A 203 12.52 12.21 -0.81
N GLY A 204 13.70 11.59 -0.91
CA GLY A 204 14.69 11.66 0.16
C GLY A 204 16.07 11.20 -0.25
N ILE A 205 16.99 11.29 0.71
CA ILE A 205 18.39 10.94 0.51
C ILE A 205 18.64 9.56 1.10
N CYS A 206 19.20 8.66 0.30
CA CYS A 206 19.59 7.34 0.78
C CYS A 206 20.74 7.43 1.79
N HIS A 207 20.55 6.82 2.95
CA HIS A 207 21.55 6.68 3.98
C HIS A 207 22.41 5.44 3.70
N SER A 208 23.62 5.63 3.17
CA SER A 208 24.49 4.54 2.69
C SER A 208 24.84 3.52 3.78
N GLY A 209 25.10 3.94 5.02
CA GLY A 209 25.43 3.03 6.13
C GLY A 209 24.29 2.08 6.48
N GLU A 210 23.11 2.61 6.82
CA GLU A 210 21.90 1.82 7.08
C GLU A 210 21.45 0.99 5.87
N THR A 211 21.53 1.55 4.65
CA THR A 211 21.24 0.82 3.41
C THR A 211 22.21 -0.35 3.21
N ASN A 212 23.49 -0.19 3.55
CA ASN A 212 24.46 -1.29 3.49
C ASN A 212 24.11 -2.42 4.47
N LYS A 213 23.69 -2.09 5.71
CA LYS A 213 23.20 -3.09 6.68
C LYS A 213 22.00 -3.87 6.13
N MET A 214 21.08 -3.18 5.48
CA MET A 214 19.96 -3.84 4.77
C MET A 214 20.46 -4.74 3.63
N GLY A 215 21.42 -4.28 2.83
CA GLY A 215 22.03 -5.11 1.79
C GLY A 215 22.68 -6.40 2.33
N GLN A 216 23.28 -6.34 3.53
CA GLN A 216 23.80 -7.55 4.19
C GLN A 216 22.67 -8.49 4.65
N LEU A 217 21.58 -7.96 5.21
CA LEU A 217 20.39 -8.74 5.57
C LEU A 217 19.79 -9.42 4.33
N VAL A 218 19.67 -8.68 3.23
CA VAL A 218 19.23 -9.18 1.92
C VAL A 218 20.15 -10.30 1.43
N GLY A 219 21.48 -10.10 1.48
CA GLY A 219 22.46 -11.10 1.06
C GLY A 219 22.44 -12.39 1.89
N ARG A 220 22.05 -12.30 3.17
CA ARG A 220 21.92 -13.45 4.09
C ARG A 220 20.50 -13.96 4.26
N SER A 221 19.52 -13.40 3.54
CA SER A 221 18.09 -13.71 3.69
C SER A 221 17.79 -15.21 3.60
N THR A 222 18.45 -15.93 2.67
CA THR A 222 18.29 -17.39 2.53
C THR A 222 18.63 -18.15 3.82
N GLU A 223 19.67 -17.72 4.55
CA GLU A 223 20.07 -18.34 5.82
C GLU A 223 18.94 -18.23 6.85
N PHE A 224 18.29 -17.07 6.92
CA PHE A 224 17.19 -16.82 7.84
C PHE A 224 15.90 -17.52 7.40
N ILE A 225 15.62 -17.58 6.09
CA ILE A 225 14.44 -18.28 5.55
C ILE A 225 14.47 -19.78 5.90
N ARG A 226 15.66 -20.41 5.89
CA ARG A 226 15.84 -21.81 6.31
C ARG A 226 15.50 -22.07 7.79
N THR A 227 15.32 -21.01 8.58
CA THR A 227 14.92 -21.12 9.99
C THR A 227 13.42 -20.94 10.20
N LEU A 228 12.67 -20.53 9.17
CA LEU A 228 11.23 -20.29 9.29
C LEU A 228 10.48 -21.61 9.54
N PRO A 229 9.31 -21.57 10.22
CA PRO A 229 8.64 -22.78 10.71
C PRO A 229 8.06 -23.69 9.60
N TRP A 230 8.07 -23.26 8.34
CA TRP A 230 7.68 -24.06 7.18
C TRP A 230 8.87 -24.55 6.34
N ALA A 231 10.10 -24.27 6.78
CA ALA A 231 11.33 -24.72 6.12
C ALA A 231 11.52 -26.24 6.27
N VAL A 232 12.06 -26.88 5.23
CA VAL A 232 12.32 -28.32 5.21
C VAL A 232 13.78 -28.55 4.77
N PRO A 233 14.67 -29.08 5.64
CA PRO A 233 16.12 -29.09 5.39
C PRO A 233 16.58 -29.74 4.08
N ASN A 234 15.87 -30.76 3.60
CA ASN A 234 16.24 -31.54 2.43
C ASN A 234 15.45 -31.17 1.16
N ASP A 235 14.71 -30.07 1.19
CA ASP A 235 13.90 -29.60 0.06
C ASP A 235 14.20 -28.12 -0.22
N ASN A 236 14.26 -27.75 -1.50
CA ASN A 236 14.48 -26.38 -1.96
C ASN A 236 15.65 -25.67 -1.25
N ASP A 237 16.80 -26.34 -1.18
CA ASP A 237 18.01 -25.83 -0.49
C ASP A 237 17.73 -25.41 0.98
N GLY A 238 16.92 -26.21 1.65
CA GLY A 238 16.53 -26.02 3.05
C GLY A 238 15.36 -25.06 3.28
N LYS A 239 14.86 -24.37 2.25
CA LYS A 239 13.72 -23.44 2.36
C LYS A 239 12.37 -24.15 2.38
N GLY A 240 12.32 -25.39 1.92
CA GLY A 240 11.11 -26.19 1.84
C GLY A 240 10.17 -25.84 0.68
N PRO A 241 9.05 -26.58 0.58
CA PRO A 241 8.18 -26.57 -0.60
C PRO A 241 7.26 -25.34 -0.69
N PHE A 242 7.10 -24.62 0.41
CA PHE A 242 6.29 -23.41 0.52
C PHE A 242 7.08 -22.12 0.32
N GLU A 243 8.31 -22.21 -0.19
CA GLU A 243 9.12 -21.09 -0.64
C GLU A 243 9.38 -21.18 -2.15
N PRO A 244 9.60 -20.05 -2.85
CA PRO A 244 10.02 -20.09 -4.23
C PRO A 244 11.45 -20.66 -4.34
N SER A 245 11.75 -21.31 -5.46
CA SER A 245 13.08 -21.88 -5.72
C SER A 245 14.15 -20.80 -5.80
N GLU A 246 13.81 -19.68 -6.44
CA GLU A 246 14.62 -18.48 -6.53
C GLU A 246 13.97 -17.37 -5.70
N LEU A 247 14.76 -16.72 -4.85
CA LEU A 247 14.28 -15.54 -4.12
C LEU A 247 14.39 -14.33 -5.03
N ASN A 248 13.30 -13.58 -5.15
CA ASN A 248 13.38 -12.23 -5.72
C ASN A 248 14.06 -11.34 -4.70
N VAL A 249 15.38 -11.18 -4.83
CA VAL A 249 16.19 -10.31 -3.98
C VAL A 249 15.72 -8.87 -4.19
N PRO A 250 15.01 -8.25 -3.22
CA PRO A 250 14.48 -6.92 -3.43
C PRO A 250 15.60 -5.89 -3.31
N ASP A 251 15.44 -4.75 -3.99
CA ASP A 251 16.24 -3.59 -3.65
C ASP A 251 15.70 -2.98 -2.35
N PHE A 252 16.60 -2.61 -1.45
CA PHE A 252 16.24 -2.12 -0.13
C PHE A 252 16.99 -0.82 0.13
N ALA A 253 16.25 0.28 0.30
CA ALA A 253 16.82 1.59 0.58
C ALA A 253 16.34 2.11 1.94
N VAL A 254 17.28 2.64 2.73
CA VAL A 254 16.94 3.44 3.91
C VAL A 254 17.06 4.90 3.53
N ILE A 255 15.94 5.61 3.55
CA ILE A 255 15.77 6.95 3.00
C ILE A 255 15.54 7.93 4.16
N HIS A 256 16.33 8.99 4.21
CA HIS A 256 16.00 10.16 5.01
C HIS A 256 15.10 11.07 4.18
N VAL A 257 13.81 11.06 4.52
CA VAL A 257 12.76 11.77 3.79
C VAL A 257 12.98 13.27 3.90
N LEU A 258 13.01 13.94 2.75
CA LEU A 258 13.06 15.40 2.65
C LEU A 258 11.66 15.98 2.51
N ALA A 259 10.82 15.34 1.71
CA ALA A 259 9.44 15.72 1.49
C ALA A 259 8.56 14.46 1.36
N SER A 260 7.40 14.50 2.00
CA SER A 260 6.33 13.51 1.87
C SER A 260 5.02 14.25 1.61
N VAL A 261 4.31 13.84 0.58
CA VAL A 261 3.00 14.36 0.18
C VAL A 261 2.03 13.18 0.18
N SER A 262 1.34 13.00 1.31
CA SER A 262 0.42 11.91 1.54
C SER A 262 -0.52 12.26 2.70
N SER A 263 -1.65 11.57 2.81
CA SER A 263 -2.54 11.71 3.97
C SER A 263 -1.89 11.22 5.27
N THR A 264 -0.97 10.26 5.16
CA THR A 264 -0.20 9.67 6.25
C THR A 264 1.26 9.54 5.85
N VAL A 265 2.19 9.97 6.71
CA VAL A 265 3.62 9.69 6.52
C VAL A 265 3.93 8.32 7.12
N TRP A 266 4.03 7.32 6.24
CA TRP A 266 4.34 5.93 6.57
C TRP A 266 5.74 5.79 7.17
N GLU A 267 6.09 4.61 7.69
CA GLU A 267 7.46 4.31 8.18
C GLU A 267 8.27 3.55 7.14
N ALA A 268 7.58 2.80 6.30
CA ALA A 268 8.16 2.07 5.18
C ALA A 268 7.14 2.03 4.04
N THR A 269 7.62 1.63 2.86
CA THR A 269 6.80 1.38 1.69
C THR A 269 7.43 0.26 0.88
N ASN A 270 6.65 -0.79 0.61
CA ASN A 270 6.97 -1.85 -0.32
C ASN A 270 6.20 -1.63 -1.62
N ILE A 271 6.92 -1.48 -2.73
CA ILE A 271 6.33 -1.44 -4.06
C ILE A 271 6.70 -2.71 -4.80
N THR A 272 5.66 -3.48 -5.11
CA THR A 272 5.74 -4.70 -5.90
C THR A 272 5.23 -4.41 -7.31
N ILE A 273 6.02 -4.77 -8.33
CA ILE A 273 5.64 -4.62 -9.73
C ILE A 273 5.40 -6.01 -10.33
N ASP A 274 4.12 -6.32 -10.49
CA ASP A 274 3.61 -7.52 -11.17
C ASP A 274 2.95 -7.10 -12.49
N ASP A 275 3.17 -7.87 -13.55
CA ASP A 275 2.50 -7.70 -14.85
C ASP A 275 2.34 -9.04 -15.56
N ASP A 276 1.18 -9.26 -16.21
CA ASP A 276 0.83 -10.52 -16.90
C ASP A 276 1.14 -11.81 -16.10
N GLY A 277 0.91 -11.78 -14.79
CA GLY A 277 1.17 -12.92 -13.89
C GLY A 277 2.64 -13.17 -13.59
N LYS A 278 3.53 -12.23 -13.90
CA LYS A 278 4.97 -12.29 -13.62
C LYS A 278 5.43 -11.14 -12.71
N ARG A 279 6.27 -11.46 -11.73
CA ARG A 279 7.02 -10.48 -10.92
C ARG A 279 8.15 -9.85 -11.73
N HIS A 280 8.12 -8.53 -11.87
CA HIS A 280 9.19 -7.74 -12.48
C HIS A 280 10.19 -7.22 -11.46
N GLY A 281 9.75 -6.97 -10.22
CA GLY A 281 10.65 -6.65 -9.12
C GLY A 281 9.92 -6.18 -7.87
N VAL A 282 10.70 -5.97 -6.83
CA VAL A 282 10.26 -5.35 -5.57
C VAL A 282 11.28 -4.29 -5.14
N LYS A 283 10.78 -3.13 -4.70
CA LYS A 283 11.57 -2.08 -4.06
C LYS A 283 11.01 -1.82 -2.66
N ASN A 284 11.87 -1.96 -1.66
CA ASN A 284 11.57 -1.67 -0.26
C ASN A 284 12.24 -0.37 0.14
N MET A 285 11.49 0.51 0.78
CA MET A 285 11.99 1.78 1.26
C MET A 285 11.61 1.95 2.73
N VAL A 286 12.59 2.19 3.58
CA VAL A 286 12.38 2.53 5.00
C VAL A 286 12.71 3.99 5.23
N TYR A 287 11.80 4.74 5.85
CA TYR A 287 11.95 6.17 6.09
C TYR A 287 12.62 6.41 7.46
N GLY A 288 13.95 6.29 7.50
CA GLY A 288 14.73 6.25 8.75
C GLY A 288 14.48 7.44 9.69
N ASN A 289 14.48 8.67 9.16
CA ASN A 289 14.21 9.87 9.97
C ASN A 289 12.76 9.95 10.48
N ARG A 290 11.78 9.39 9.77
CA ARG A 290 10.40 9.26 10.25
C ARG A 290 10.27 8.20 11.35
N MET A 291 11.01 7.10 11.26
CA MET A 291 11.07 6.11 12.33
C MET A 291 11.70 6.70 13.60
N ASN A 292 12.74 7.53 13.46
CA ASN A 292 13.41 8.21 14.58
C ASN A 292 12.48 9.16 15.37
N LEU A 293 11.38 9.64 14.79
CA LEU A 293 10.38 10.44 15.52
C LEU A 293 9.61 9.62 16.57
N ASN A 294 9.59 8.29 16.48
CA ASN A 294 8.98 7.47 17.52
C ASN A 294 9.76 7.49 18.85
N SER A 295 11.04 7.86 18.80
CA SER A 295 11.91 8.07 19.97
C SER A 295 11.95 9.52 20.46
N SER A 296 11.05 10.41 20.02
CA SER A 296 11.05 11.80 20.49
C SER A 296 10.87 11.89 22.01
N PRO A 297 11.76 12.64 22.72
CA PRO A 297 11.65 12.83 24.17
C PRO A 297 10.28 13.40 24.57
N GLY A 298 9.75 12.96 25.71
CA GLY A 298 8.50 13.47 26.27
C GLY A 298 7.22 12.82 25.73
N ARG A 299 7.31 11.84 24.84
CA ARG A 299 6.14 11.02 24.46
C ARG A 299 5.69 10.15 25.65
N PRO A 300 4.40 10.15 26.02
CA PRO A 300 3.92 9.30 27.09
C PRO A 300 4.00 7.81 26.70
N CYS A 301 4.66 7.01 27.56
CA CYS A 301 4.70 5.56 27.47
C CYS A 301 3.50 4.95 28.20
N TYR A 302 2.38 4.83 27.49
CA TYR A 302 1.19 4.15 28.01
C TYR A 302 1.41 2.64 28.08
N TYR A 303 0.89 2.03 29.15
CA TYR A 303 0.86 0.59 29.45
C TYR A 303 2.22 -0.09 29.69
N VAL A 304 3.30 0.69 29.81
CA VAL A 304 4.64 0.21 30.20
C VAL A 304 4.79 0.42 31.69
N GLN A 305 5.33 -0.57 32.43
CA GLN A 305 5.54 -0.41 33.86
C GLN A 305 6.54 0.73 34.11
N PRO A 306 6.34 1.60 35.12
CA PRO A 306 7.26 2.70 35.41
C PRO A 306 8.73 2.28 35.53
N SER A 307 8.99 1.07 36.03
CA SER A 307 10.33 0.50 36.15
C SER A 307 11.01 0.14 34.81
N GLU A 308 10.25 0.08 33.72
CA GLU A 308 10.73 -0.34 32.40
C GLU A 308 10.78 0.81 31.40
N VAL A 309 10.24 2.00 31.74
CA VAL A 309 10.09 3.13 30.83
C VAL A 309 11.44 3.61 30.28
N GLU A 310 12.48 3.68 31.12
CA GLU A 310 13.80 4.14 30.70
C GLU A 310 14.39 3.22 29.62
N THR A 311 14.41 1.91 29.90
CA THR A 311 14.87 0.87 28.97
C THR A 311 14.03 0.83 27.69
N TYR A 312 12.70 0.89 27.83
CA TYR A 312 11.77 0.91 26.71
C TYR A 312 12.07 2.08 25.77
N VAL A 313 12.15 3.30 26.30
CA VAL A 313 12.42 4.51 25.51
C VAL A 313 13.79 4.43 24.83
N ALA A 314 14.80 3.90 25.53
CA ALA A 314 16.15 3.76 25.00
C ALA A 314 16.20 2.81 23.78
N TYR A 315 15.42 1.72 23.78
CA TYR A 315 15.60 0.62 22.83
C TYR A 315 14.47 0.45 21.81
N THR A 316 13.24 0.92 22.10
CA THR A 316 12.04 0.69 21.25
C THR A 316 12.24 1.11 19.80
N HIS A 317 12.90 2.25 19.55
CA HIS A 317 13.15 2.73 18.18
C HIS A 317 14.10 1.83 17.39
N ARG A 318 15.12 1.28 18.06
CA ARG A 318 16.13 0.38 17.47
C ARG A 318 15.49 -0.95 17.11
N VAL A 319 14.75 -1.50 18.05
CA VAL A 319 13.98 -2.74 17.87
C VAL A 319 12.94 -2.58 16.78
N ARG A 320 12.20 -1.48 16.77
CA ARG A 320 11.22 -1.19 15.71
C ARG A 320 11.87 -1.11 14.33
N PHE A 321 13.05 -0.50 14.21
CA PHE A 321 13.79 -0.45 12.95
C PHE A 321 14.14 -1.85 12.43
N VAL A 322 14.70 -2.71 13.28
CA VAL A 322 15.03 -4.10 12.92
C VAL A 322 13.77 -4.90 12.61
N ALA A 323 12.71 -4.76 13.42
CA ALA A 323 11.43 -5.42 13.19
C ALA A 323 10.81 -5.03 11.83
N THR A 324 10.80 -3.73 11.49
CA THR A 324 10.33 -3.26 10.18
C THR A 324 11.20 -3.81 9.06
N ALA A 325 12.53 -3.84 9.21
CA ALA A 325 13.42 -4.44 8.21
C ALA A 325 13.06 -5.90 7.91
N ILE A 326 12.84 -6.70 8.97
CA ILE A 326 12.45 -8.11 8.84
C ILE A 326 11.04 -8.23 8.26
N HIS A 327 10.08 -7.42 8.72
CA HIS A 327 8.70 -7.41 8.24
C HIS A 327 8.61 -7.19 6.73
N GLU A 328 9.31 -6.17 6.21
CA GLU A 328 9.28 -5.85 4.78
C GLU A 328 10.04 -6.88 3.93
N LEU A 329 11.24 -7.28 4.37
CA LEU A 329 12.12 -8.14 3.58
C LEU A 329 11.74 -9.61 3.68
N ILE A 330 11.63 -10.13 4.91
CA ILE A 330 11.44 -11.56 5.16
C ILE A 330 9.95 -11.82 5.42
N GLY A 331 9.20 -10.92 6.05
CA GLY A 331 7.75 -11.07 6.19
C GLY A 331 7.09 -11.11 4.82
N HIS A 332 6.96 -9.98 4.15
CA HIS A 332 6.32 -9.90 2.83
C HIS A 332 7.08 -10.64 1.72
N GLY A 333 8.42 -10.74 1.80
CA GLY A 333 9.24 -11.37 0.78
C GLY A 333 9.30 -12.90 0.82
N THR A 334 8.64 -13.55 1.79
CA THR A 334 8.62 -15.02 1.92
C THR A 334 7.22 -15.59 1.72
N GLY A 335 7.18 -16.88 1.40
CA GLY A 335 5.95 -17.63 1.18
C GLY A 335 5.58 -17.71 -0.29
N LYS A 336 5.36 -18.93 -0.75
CA LYS A 336 4.89 -19.26 -2.09
C LYS A 336 3.40 -19.58 -2.06
N LEU A 337 2.63 -18.95 -2.93
CA LEU A 337 1.27 -19.37 -3.22
C LEU A 337 1.30 -20.63 -4.09
N VAL A 338 0.82 -21.75 -3.54
CA VAL A 338 0.66 -23.01 -4.29
C VAL A 338 -0.54 -22.89 -5.24
N ALA A 339 -0.30 -23.08 -6.54
CA ALA A 339 -1.27 -22.73 -7.57
C ALA A 339 -1.26 -23.71 -8.74
N GLU A 340 -2.43 -23.89 -9.33
CA GLU A 340 -2.63 -24.35 -10.69
C GLU A 340 -2.54 -23.13 -11.62
N THR A 341 -1.37 -22.95 -12.22
CA THR A 341 -1.02 -21.75 -13.00
C THR A 341 -1.84 -21.63 -14.28
N VAL A 342 -2.07 -22.77 -14.93
CA VAL A 342 -2.99 -22.96 -16.05
C VAL A 342 -3.61 -24.34 -15.88
N PRO A 343 -4.75 -24.65 -16.52
CA PRO A 343 -5.41 -25.94 -16.37
C PRO A 343 -4.45 -27.14 -16.51
N GLY A 344 -4.31 -27.93 -15.44
CA GLY A 344 -3.44 -29.10 -15.38
C GLY A 344 -1.94 -28.83 -15.15
N LYS A 345 -1.51 -27.57 -14.96
CA LYS A 345 -0.11 -27.22 -14.69
C LYS A 345 0.04 -26.54 -13.33
N PHE A 346 0.72 -27.21 -12.42
CA PHE A 346 0.94 -26.77 -11.04
C PHE A 346 2.33 -26.17 -10.86
N ASN A 347 2.46 -25.20 -9.96
CA ASN A 347 3.76 -24.68 -9.55
C ASN A 347 4.38 -25.48 -8.39
N PHE A 348 3.81 -26.64 -8.05
CA PHE A 348 4.25 -27.58 -7.01
C PHE A 348 4.09 -29.02 -7.53
N ASP A 349 4.66 -30.01 -6.83
CA ASP A 349 4.45 -31.42 -7.15
C ASP A 349 3.01 -31.82 -6.81
N HIS A 350 2.17 -31.96 -7.82
CA HIS A 350 0.77 -32.33 -7.63
C HIS A 350 0.57 -33.84 -7.42
N GLU A 351 1.50 -34.67 -7.88
CA GLU A 351 1.45 -36.13 -7.69
C GLU A 351 1.85 -36.50 -6.26
N ASN A 352 2.80 -35.75 -5.69
CA ASN A 352 3.21 -35.84 -4.28
C ASN A 352 3.10 -34.47 -3.59
N PRO A 353 1.88 -34.04 -3.21
CA PRO A 353 1.67 -32.71 -2.67
C PRO A 353 2.52 -32.44 -1.41
N PRO A 354 3.05 -31.22 -1.27
CA PRO A 354 3.74 -30.78 -0.05
C PRO A 354 2.94 -31.08 1.22
N ILE A 355 3.63 -31.53 2.26
CA ILE A 355 3.02 -31.76 3.57
C ILE A 355 2.85 -30.43 4.29
N SER A 356 1.63 -30.12 4.69
CA SER A 356 1.33 -28.91 5.46
C SER A 356 1.96 -28.98 6.86
N PRO A 357 2.73 -27.96 7.28
CA PRO A 357 3.32 -27.93 8.63
C PRO A 357 2.27 -27.73 9.72
N VAL A 358 1.03 -27.35 9.35
CA VAL A 358 -0.08 -27.14 10.29
C VAL A 358 -0.86 -28.42 10.53
N THR A 359 -1.13 -29.20 9.48
CA THR A 359 -1.99 -30.40 9.57
C THR A 359 -1.19 -31.70 9.59
N GLY A 360 0.07 -31.70 9.15
CA GLY A 360 0.88 -32.91 8.98
C GLY A 360 0.47 -33.78 7.78
N GLU A 361 -0.46 -33.29 6.95
CA GLU A 361 -1.03 -34.01 5.81
C GLU A 361 -0.69 -33.33 4.48
N PRO A 362 -0.69 -34.06 3.34
CA PRO A 362 -0.55 -33.46 2.02
C PRO A 362 -1.61 -32.37 1.77
N ILE A 363 -1.21 -31.24 1.16
CA ILE A 363 -2.15 -30.17 0.82
C ILE A 363 -3.24 -30.66 -0.14
N GLN A 364 -4.46 -30.19 0.09
CA GLN A 364 -5.64 -30.54 -0.72
C GLN A 364 -6.23 -29.34 -1.47
N THR A 365 -5.73 -28.13 -1.21
CA THR A 365 -6.22 -26.87 -1.78
C THR A 365 -5.07 -26.06 -2.37
N TRP A 366 -5.38 -25.31 -3.42
CA TRP A 366 -4.46 -24.44 -4.16
C TRP A 366 -5.26 -23.38 -4.93
N TYR A 367 -4.59 -22.30 -5.32
CA TYR A 367 -5.17 -21.26 -6.17
C TYR A 367 -5.45 -21.80 -7.57
N LYS A 368 -6.64 -21.52 -8.10
CA LYS A 368 -7.06 -21.89 -9.46
C LYS A 368 -6.56 -20.86 -10.49
N PRO A 369 -6.56 -21.21 -11.79
CA PRO A 369 -6.19 -20.26 -12.83
C PRO A 369 -7.01 -18.97 -12.73
N GLY A 370 -6.32 -17.83 -12.60
CA GLY A 370 -6.92 -16.49 -12.47
C GLY A 370 -7.24 -16.07 -11.04
N GLU A 371 -7.14 -16.97 -10.04
CA GLU A 371 -7.27 -16.58 -8.64
C GLU A 371 -5.99 -15.90 -8.13
N THR A 372 -6.18 -14.89 -7.28
CA THR A 372 -5.11 -14.13 -6.62
C THR A 372 -5.34 -14.14 -5.11
N TRP A 373 -4.33 -13.74 -4.34
CA TRP A 373 -4.47 -13.52 -2.89
C TRP A 373 -5.71 -12.67 -2.56
N ASN A 374 -5.86 -11.55 -3.25
CA ASN A 374 -6.98 -10.62 -3.03
C ASN A 374 -8.33 -11.21 -3.45
N SER A 375 -8.40 -11.99 -4.55
CA SER A 375 -9.68 -12.57 -4.98
C SER A 375 -10.20 -13.65 -4.03
N VAL A 376 -9.30 -14.40 -3.37
CA VAL A 376 -9.66 -15.49 -2.45
C VAL A 376 -9.91 -14.98 -1.04
N PHE A 377 -9.01 -14.16 -0.49
CA PHE A 377 -9.12 -13.66 0.89
C PHE A 377 -10.05 -12.45 1.01
N GLY A 378 -10.37 -11.78 -0.10
CA GLY A 378 -11.28 -10.64 -0.15
C GLY A 378 -10.90 -9.57 0.87
N LYS A 379 -11.86 -9.17 1.72
CA LYS A 379 -11.67 -8.11 2.73
C LYS A 379 -10.63 -8.44 3.80
N LEU A 380 -10.28 -9.71 3.98
CA LEU A 380 -9.28 -10.14 4.97
C LEU A 380 -7.86 -10.13 4.41
N ALA A 381 -7.70 -9.98 3.10
CA ALA A 381 -6.41 -10.12 2.40
C ALA A 381 -5.30 -9.27 3.03
N ALA A 382 -5.55 -7.96 3.20
CA ALA A 382 -4.57 -7.05 3.80
C ALA A 382 -4.28 -7.42 5.25
N THR A 383 -5.31 -7.59 6.09
CA THR A 383 -5.14 -7.87 7.53
C THR A 383 -4.38 -9.18 7.78
N VAL A 384 -4.67 -10.23 7.00
CA VAL A 384 -3.99 -11.53 7.13
C VAL A 384 -2.52 -11.42 6.71
N GLU A 385 -2.23 -10.73 5.62
CA GLU A 385 -0.87 -10.57 5.12
C GLU A 385 0.00 -9.74 6.07
N GLU A 386 -0.51 -8.62 6.57
CA GLU A 386 0.16 -7.81 7.59
C GLU A 386 0.42 -8.61 8.88
N CYS A 387 -0.58 -9.37 9.35
CA CYS A 387 -0.44 -10.22 10.52
C CYS A 387 0.68 -11.25 10.34
N ARG A 388 0.74 -11.90 9.17
CA ARG A 388 1.80 -12.85 8.84
C ARG A 388 3.18 -12.19 8.86
N ALA A 389 3.35 -11.04 8.20
CA ALA A 389 4.63 -10.33 8.16
C ALA A 389 5.10 -9.85 9.55
N PHE A 390 4.19 -9.38 10.41
CA PHE A 390 4.51 -9.08 11.81
C PHE A 390 4.94 -10.32 12.60
N LEU A 391 4.25 -11.45 12.43
CA LEU A 391 4.62 -12.70 13.13
C LEU A 391 5.99 -13.23 12.70
N VAL A 392 6.38 -13.04 11.44
CA VAL A 392 7.74 -13.37 10.97
C VAL A 392 8.78 -12.46 11.62
N ALA A 393 8.52 -11.16 11.72
CA ALA A 393 9.40 -10.22 12.42
C ALA A 393 9.55 -10.58 13.91
N ASP A 394 8.46 -10.98 14.57
CA ASP A 394 8.48 -11.44 15.96
C ASP A 394 9.23 -12.77 16.12
N TYR A 395 9.09 -13.69 15.17
CA TYR A 395 9.77 -14.98 15.19
C TYR A 395 11.29 -14.84 15.09
N LEU A 396 11.76 -13.88 14.29
CA LEU A 396 13.19 -13.62 14.07
C LEU A 396 13.76 -12.52 15.00
N ALA A 397 12.96 -12.00 15.92
CA ALA A 397 13.29 -10.87 16.78
C ALA A 397 14.55 -11.07 17.64
N ASP A 398 14.80 -12.30 18.10
CA ASP A 398 15.94 -12.64 18.95
C ASP A 398 17.08 -13.34 18.20
N ASN A 399 17.03 -13.32 16.87
CA ASN A 399 18.10 -13.85 16.04
C ASN A 399 19.36 -12.98 16.17
N LYS A 400 20.37 -13.49 16.88
CA LYS A 400 21.61 -12.78 17.18
C LYS A 400 22.40 -12.39 15.93
N ASP A 401 22.34 -13.19 14.88
CA ASP A 401 23.01 -12.88 13.62
C ASP A 401 22.35 -11.68 12.92
N ILE A 402 21.01 -11.62 12.90
CA ILE A 402 20.29 -10.46 12.38
C ILE A 402 20.61 -9.23 13.22
N LEU A 403 20.52 -9.32 14.54
CA LEU A 403 20.83 -8.20 15.44
C LEU A 403 22.27 -7.68 15.23
N ALA A 404 23.24 -8.57 15.04
CA ALA A 404 24.63 -8.21 14.77
C ALA A 404 24.79 -7.46 13.42
N LEU A 405 24.02 -7.79 12.38
CA LEU A 405 24.02 -7.03 11.12
C LEU A 405 23.60 -5.56 11.33
N PHE A 406 22.77 -5.31 12.32
CA PHE A 406 22.35 -3.95 12.68
C PHE A 406 23.29 -3.25 13.68
N GLY A 407 24.33 -3.94 14.14
CA GLY A 407 25.31 -3.45 15.11
C GLY A 407 24.94 -3.71 16.57
N TYR A 408 24.11 -4.73 16.81
CA TYR A 408 23.71 -5.18 18.15
C TYR A 408 24.24 -6.60 18.39
N ASP A 409 25.41 -6.72 19.00
CA ASP A 409 26.06 -7.98 19.36
C ASP A 409 26.23 -8.08 20.89
N GLN A 410 27.03 -9.04 21.38
CA GLN A 410 27.27 -9.19 22.81
C GLN A 410 28.15 -8.08 23.42
N ASP A 411 28.86 -7.32 22.60
CA ASP A 411 29.84 -6.31 23.00
C ASP A 411 29.34 -4.87 22.76
N SER A 412 28.16 -4.71 22.15
CA SER A 412 27.53 -3.41 21.85
C SER A 412 26.67 -2.86 23.00
N THR A 413 26.22 -1.61 22.87
CA THR A 413 25.22 -1.00 23.77
C THR A 413 24.11 -0.35 22.93
N PRO A 414 22.92 -0.98 22.82
CA PRO A 414 22.44 -2.14 23.57
C PRO A 414 23.11 -3.43 23.09
N THR A 415 23.14 -4.46 23.92
CA THR A 415 23.49 -5.81 23.48
C THR A 415 22.35 -6.46 22.70
N ALA A 416 22.62 -7.56 22.00
CA ALA A 416 21.56 -8.36 21.37
C ALA A 416 20.48 -8.83 22.37
N ASP A 417 20.87 -9.18 23.59
CA ASP A 417 19.94 -9.65 24.63
C ASP A 417 19.09 -8.50 25.22
N ASP A 418 19.63 -7.26 25.25
CA ASP A 418 18.86 -6.07 25.62
C ASP A 418 17.74 -5.77 24.61
N CYS A 419 18.03 -5.92 23.32
CA CYS A 419 17.05 -5.74 22.26
C CYS A 419 15.89 -6.75 22.35
N LYS A 420 16.17 -8.01 22.69
CA LYS A 420 15.17 -9.06 22.88
C LYS A 420 14.10 -8.69 23.91
N TYR A 421 14.51 -8.08 25.03
CA TYR A 421 13.58 -7.69 26.10
C TYR A 421 12.53 -6.68 25.61
N THR A 422 12.93 -5.77 24.72
CA THR A 422 12.08 -4.70 24.18
C THR A 422 11.16 -5.15 23.04
N TYR A 423 11.38 -6.32 22.41
CA TYR A 423 10.42 -6.87 21.43
C TYR A 423 9.04 -7.23 22.02
N SER A 424 8.88 -7.14 23.35
CA SER A 424 7.57 -7.12 24.01
C SER A 424 6.65 -5.96 23.58
N ASP A 425 7.17 -4.97 22.83
CA ASP A 425 6.46 -3.88 22.13
C ASP A 425 5.24 -4.34 21.31
N VAL A 426 5.25 -5.54 20.71
CA VAL A 426 4.09 -6.04 19.95
C VAL A 426 2.89 -6.35 20.85
N ARG A 427 3.11 -6.71 22.12
CA ARG A 427 2.02 -6.89 23.10
C ARG A 427 1.30 -5.56 23.38
N MET A 428 2.05 -4.46 23.31
CA MET A 428 1.57 -3.11 23.57
C MET A 428 0.78 -2.54 22.40
N ALA A 429 1.23 -2.80 21.17
CA ALA A 429 0.48 -2.48 19.95
C ALA A 429 -0.89 -3.18 19.95
N ARG A 430 -0.97 -4.45 20.37
CA ARG A 430 -2.22 -5.23 20.49
C ARG A 430 -3.23 -4.60 21.46
N ILE A 431 -2.76 -4.05 22.58
CA ILE A 431 -3.63 -3.33 23.54
C ILE A 431 -4.13 -2.01 22.93
N ARG A 432 -3.27 -1.29 22.19
CA ARG A 432 -3.65 -0.04 21.50
C ARG A 432 -4.63 -0.28 20.35
N CYS A 433 -4.61 -1.42 19.67
CA CYS A 433 -5.61 -1.76 18.65
C CYS A 433 -7.05 -1.74 19.19
N LEU A 434 -7.26 -1.95 20.50
CA LEU A 434 -8.60 -1.87 21.10
C LEU A 434 -9.22 -0.47 20.99
N THR A 435 -8.42 0.60 20.89
CA THR A 435 -8.94 1.96 20.68
C THR A 435 -9.49 2.17 19.26
N TRP A 436 -9.07 1.35 18.30
CA TRP A 436 -9.61 1.34 16.94
C TRP A 436 -10.85 0.43 16.86
N ALA A 437 -10.84 -0.69 17.59
CA ALA A 437 -11.99 -1.59 17.69
C ALA A 437 -13.17 -0.99 18.48
N SER A 438 -12.92 -0.09 19.43
CA SER A 438 -13.98 0.56 20.23
C SER A 438 -14.90 1.48 19.42
N HIS A 439 -14.50 1.89 18.21
CA HIS A 439 -15.41 2.58 17.28
C HIS A 439 -16.32 1.62 16.50
N LEU A 440 -15.97 0.34 16.39
CA LEU A 440 -16.80 -0.71 15.76
C LEU A 440 -17.76 -1.38 16.75
N LEU A 441 -17.40 -1.38 18.04
CA LEU A 441 -18.26 -1.83 19.13
C LEU A 441 -18.92 -0.61 19.77
N HIS A 442 -20.04 -0.14 19.19
CA HIS A 442 -21.01 0.66 19.93
C HIS A 442 -21.57 -0.20 21.08
N ILE A 443 -20.84 -0.27 22.19
CA ILE A 443 -21.42 -0.60 23.48
C ILE A 443 -21.99 0.73 23.98
N PRO A 444 -23.33 0.89 24.04
CA PRO A 444 -23.91 2.11 24.59
C PRO A 444 -23.42 2.29 26.03
N PRO A 445 -23.17 3.54 26.46
CA PRO A 445 -22.61 3.84 27.77
C PRO A 445 -23.68 3.78 28.86
N ASP A 446 -24.37 2.65 28.98
CA ASP A 446 -25.39 2.48 30.01
C ASP A 446 -24.96 1.31 30.89
N GLY A 447 -24.29 1.66 31.98
CA GLY A 447 -24.07 0.77 33.11
C GLY A 447 -25.39 0.50 33.81
N SER A 448 -25.80 -0.77 33.79
CA SER A 448 -26.63 -1.41 34.82
C SER A 448 -26.17 -2.84 35.02
#